data_AF-A0A7X8I9Z0-F1
#
_entry.id   AF-A0A7X8I9Z0-F1
#
_cell.length_a   1.000
_cell.length_b   1.000
_cell.length_c   1.000
_cell.angle_alpha   90.00
_cell.angle_beta   90.00
_cell.angle_gamma   90.00
#
_symmetry.space_group_name_H-M   'P 1'
#
loop_
_entity.id
_entity.type
_entity.pdbx_description
1 polymer ?
#
loop_
_entity_poly.entity_id
_entity_poly.type
_entity_poly.pdbx_seq_one_letter_code
_entity_poly.pdbx_strand_id
1 'polypeptide(L)' 'MLWVEKPFLCKGINDLLGQLRIGNVFDINEVKYAIIKTNGVLSIMKYEDKNTPTLGDLGVITNSKELFKTVVLFIDIYKD' A
#
# COMPACT_ATOMS: atom_id res chain seq x y z
N MET A 1 15.06 27.83 -14.50
CA MET A 1 14.81 26.55 -15.21
C MET A 1 15.20 25.43 -14.27
N LEU A 2 14.28 25.02 -13.38
CA LEU A 2 14.50 23.93 -12.45
C LEU A 2 14.07 22.64 -13.14
N TRP A 3 15.02 21.93 -13.71
CA TRP A 3 14.81 20.54 -14.09
C TRP A 3 14.82 19.71 -12.81
N VAL A 4 13.65 19.59 -12.17
CA VAL A 4 13.41 18.48 -11.24
C VAL A 4 13.09 17.30 -12.15
N GLU A 5 14.08 16.46 -12.42
CA GLU A 5 13.81 15.13 -12.97
C GLU A 5 12.72 14.50 -12.11
N LYS A 6 11.57 14.15 -12.70
CA LYS A 6 10.53 13.43 -11.95
C LYS A 6 11.13 12.09 -11.53
N PRO A 7 11.45 11.87 -10.24
CA PRO A 7 12.30 10.77 -9.82
C PRO A 7 11.55 9.42 -9.79
N PHE A 8 10.29 9.39 -10.24
CA PHE A 8 9.39 8.26 -10.03
C PHE A 8 9.03 7.51 -11.32
N LEU A 9 9.65 7.82 -12.45
CA LEU A 9 9.43 7.05 -13.67
C LEU A 9 10.41 5.88 -13.71
N CYS A 10 9.89 4.65 -13.77
CA CYS A 10 10.70 3.46 -14.00
C CYS A 10 11.36 3.55 -15.37
N LYS A 11 12.66 3.89 -15.40
CA LYS A 11 13.44 4.10 -16.62
C LYS A 11 13.90 2.79 -17.28
N GLY A 12 13.64 1.62 -16.68
CA GLY A 12 14.00 0.31 -17.25
C GLY A 12 13.82 -0.87 -16.29
N ILE A 13 14.20 -2.07 -16.73
CA ILE A 13 13.98 -3.34 -16.00
C ILE A 13 14.62 -3.34 -14.60
N ASN A 14 15.81 -2.74 -14.45
CA ASN A 14 16.50 -2.70 -13.16
C ASN A 14 15.73 -1.87 -12.12
N ASP A 15 15.08 -0.80 -12.56
CA ASP A 15 14.26 0.02 -11.67
C ASP A 15 12.97 -0.71 -11.28
N LEU A 16 12.31 -1.37 -12.24
CA LEU A 16 11.15 -2.23 -11.96
C LEU A 16 11.49 -3.32 -10.93
N LEU A 17 12.60 -4.04 -11.12
CA LEU A 17 13.07 -5.06 -10.16
C LEU A 17 13.45 -4.44 -8.80
N GLY A 18 13.97 -3.22 -8.79
CA GLY A 18 14.19 -2.42 -7.57
C GLY A 18 12.89 -2.15 -6.83
N GLN A 19 11.87 -1.64 -7.53
CA GLN A 19 10.55 -1.34 -6.97
C GLN A 19 9.81 -2.58 -6.49
N LEU A 20 9.93 -3.71 -7.20
CA LEU A 20 9.41 -5.00 -6.74
C LEU A 20 10.00 -5.42 -5.39
N ARG A 21 11.32 -5.24 -5.20
CA ARG A 21 11.98 -5.53 -3.92
C ARG A 21 11.54 -4.60 -2.80
N ILE A 22 11.32 -3.31 -3.09
CA ILE A 22 10.72 -2.37 -2.11
C ILE A 22 9.33 -2.88 -1.68
N GLY A 23 8.56 -3.45 -2.61
CA GLY A 23 7.28 -4.11 -2.36
C GLY A 23 7.37 -5.55 -1.80
N ASN A 24 8.54 -5.97 -1.30
CA ASN A 24 8.79 -7.30 -0.74
C ASN A 24 8.54 -8.46 -1.74
N VAL A 25 8.89 -8.25 -3.01
CA VAL A 25 8.85 -9.27 -4.07
C VAL A 25 10.24 -9.44 -4.66
N PHE A 26 10.82 -10.63 -4.49
CA PHE A 26 12.18 -10.96 -4.95
C PHE A 26 12.18 -11.80 -6.24
N ASP A 27 11.11 -12.56 -6.48
CA ASP A 27 10.91 -13.31 -7.71
C ASP A 27 9.77 -12.69 -8.54
N ILE A 28 10.08 -12.29 -9.77
CA ILE A 28 9.09 -11.71 -10.68
C ILE A 28 8.00 -12.71 -11.08
N ASN A 29 8.27 -14.01 -10.99
CA ASN A 29 7.29 -15.06 -11.29
C ASN A 29 6.14 -15.11 -10.26
N GLU A 30 6.30 -14.50 -9.09
CA GLU A 30 5.22 -14.34 -8.12
C GLU A 30 4.20 -13.28 -8.54
N VAL A 31 4.54 -12.41 -9.50
CA VAL A 31 3.74 -11.23 -9.87
C VAL A 31 2.75 -11.59 -10.96
N LYS A 32 1.46 -11.41 -10.66
CA LYS A 32 0.36 -11.51 -11.63
C LYS A 32 0.17 -10.19 -12.38
N TYR A 33 0.16 -9.08 -11.64
CA TYR A 33 0.08 -7.72 -12.20
C TYR A 33 0.98 -6.75 -11.43
N ALA A 34 1.60 -5.84 -12.16
CA ALA A 34 2.31 -4.70 -11.61
C ALA A 34 1.93 -3.42 -12.37
N ILE A 35 1.43 -2.40 -11.66
CA ILE A 35 0.89 -1.17 -12.24
C ILE A 35 1.65 0.03 -11.68
N ILE A 36 2.31 0.80 -12.53
CA ILE A 36 2.93 2.07 -12.16
C ILE A 36 1.87 3.17 -12.18
N LYS A 37 1.65 3.83 -11.04
CA LYS A 37 0.68 4.92 -10.91
C LYS A 37 1.27 6.26 -11.39
N THR A 38 0.44 7.28 -11.52
CA THR A 38 0.85 8.64 -11.94
C THR A 38 1.81 9.32 -10.95
N ASN A 39 1.79 8.92 -9.68
CA ASN A 39 2.75 9.33 -8.67
C ASN A 39 4.04 8.47 -8.66
N GLY A 40 4.13 7.52 -9.59
CA GLY A 40 5.24 6.58 -9.79
C GLY A 40 5.43 5.55 -8.69
N VAL A 41 4.39 5.30 -7.89
CA VAL A 41 4.34 4.15 -6.98
C VAL A 41 3.89 2.90 -7.74
N LEU A 42 4.60 1.79 -7.56
CA LEU A 42 4.22 0.48 -8.07
C LEU A 42 3.14 -0.17 -7.18
N SER A 43 2.01 -0.53 -7.79
CA SER A 43 1.02 -1.42 -7.18
C SER A 43 1.28 -2.84 -7.66
N ILE A 44 1.45 -3.78 -6.74
CA ILE A 44 1.80 -5.17 -7.03
C ILE A 44 0.65 -6.08 -6.61
N MET A 45 0.27 -7.00 -7.48
CA MET A 45 -0.65 -8.10 -7.19
C MET A 45 0.05 -9.41 -7.50
N LYS A 46 0.20 -10.26 -6.49
CA LYS A 46 0.78 -11.61 -6.63
C LYS A 46 -0.26 -12.59 -7.18
N TYR A 47 0.20 -13.73 -7.69
CA TYR A 47 -0.68 -14.88 -7.93
C TYR A 47 -1.30 -15.34 -6.61
N GLU A 48 -2.50 -15.94 -6.72
CA GLU A 48 -3.31 -16.38 -5.59
C GLU A 48 -2.55 -17.32 -4.64
N ASP A 49 -1.77 -18.26 -5.19
CA ASP A 49 -0.96 -19.23 -4.45
C ASP A 49 0.33 -18.65 -3.84
N LYS A 50 0.70 -17.42 -4.23
CA LYS A 50 1.87 -16.68 -3.72
C LYS A 50 1.50 -15.54 -2.78
N ASN A 51 0.21 -15.29 -2.59
CA ASN A 51 -0.28 -14.21 -1.75
C ASN A 51 -0.41 -14.66 -0.28
N THR A 52 -0.40 -13.69 0.64
CA THR A 52 -0.68 -13.98 2.04
C THR A 52 -2.16 -14.35 2.19
N PRO A 53 -2.49 -15.48 2.84
CA PRO A 53 -3.88 -15.87 3.06
C PRO A 53 -4.65 -14.79 3.82
N THR A 54 -5.86 -14.49 3.36
CA THR A 54 -6.80 -13.66 4.09
C THR A 54 -7.46 -14.48 5.20
N LEU A 55 -8.10 -13.81 6.17
CA LEU A 55 -8.91 -14.49 7.19
C LEU A 55 -10.08 -15.27 6.56
N GLY A 56 -10.61 -14.80 5.43
CA GLY A 56 -11.63 -15.50 4.65
C GLY A 56 -11.12 -16.82 4.08
N ASP A 57 -9.90 -16.83 3.54
CA ASP A 57 -9.26 -18.05 3.03
C ASP A 57 -9.04 -19.10 4.12
N LEU A 58 -8.85 -18.64 5.37
CA LEU A 58 -8.69 -19.49 6.56
C LEU A 58 -10.03 -19.89 7.21
N GLY A 59 -11.17 -19.43 6.69
CA GLY A 59 -12.49 -19.68 7.28
C GLY A 59 -12.72 -19.01 8.63
N VAL A 60 -11.95 -17.97 8.97
CA VAL A 60 -12.05 -17.27 10.25
C VAL A 60 -13.16 -16.21 10.18
N ILE A 61 -14.18 -16.35 11.03
CA ILE A 61 -15.26 -15.37 11.18
C ILE A 61 -14.75 -14.20 12.04
N THR A 62 -14.83 -12.98 11.52
CA THR A 62 -14.42 -11.76 12.23
C THR A 62 -15.62 -10.91 12.60
N ASN A 63 -15.60 -10.32 13.80
CA ASN A 63 -16.50 -9.22 14.13
C ASN A 63 -16.08 -7.95 13.37
N SER A 64 -17.04 -7.08 13.07
CA SER A 64 -16.80 -5.84 12.31
C SER A 64 -15.70 -4.98 12.95
N LYS A 65 -14.78 -4.50 12.12
CA LYS A 65 -13.72 -3.57 12.55
C LYS A 65 -14.35 -2.22 12.87
N GLU A 66 -14.58 -1.93 14.14
CA GLU A 66 -15.02 -0.60 14.57
C GLU A 66 -13.87 0.39 14.40
N LEU A 67 -14.16 1.55 13.81
CA LEU A 67 -13.23 2.66 13.76
C LEU A 67 -13.24 3.35 15.13
N PHE A 68 -12.06 3.57 15.72
CA PHE A 68 -11.96 4.40 16.91
C PHE A 68 -12.51 5.79 16.62
N LYS A 69 -13.57 6.18 17.35
CA LYS A 69 -14.20 7.49 17.21
C LYS A 69 -13.59 8.43 18.24
N THR A 70 -12.81 9.41 17.79
CA THR A 70 -12.33 10.49 18.65
C THR A 70 -13.49 11.42 18.99
N VAL A 71 -13.79 11.58 20.27
CA VAL A 71 -14.71 12.61 20.77
C VAL A 71 -13.87 13.77 21.29
N VAL A 72 -13.99 14.95 20.66
CA VAL A 72 -13.41 16.19 21.18
C VAL A 72 -14.49 16.88 21.99
N LEU A 73 -14.29 16.98 23.31
CA LEU A 73 -15.17 17.72 24.21
C LEU A 73 -14.55 19.10 24.48
N PHE A 74 -15.21 20.16 24.02
CA PHE A 74 -14.89 21.52 24.45
C PHE A 74 -15.63 21.80 25.75
N ILE A 75 -14.89 22.09 26.82
CA ILE A 75 -15.46 22.54 28.09
C ILE A 75 -15.20 24.05 28.14
N ASP A 76 -16.26 24.85 28.03
CA ASP A 76 -16.21 26.27 28.32
C ASP A 76 -16.31 26.46 29.83
N ILE A 77 -15.24 26.98 30.44
CA ILE A 77 -15.22 27.34 31.85
C ILE A 77 -15.79 28.75 31.97
N TYR A 78 -16.99 28.87 32.51
CA TYR A 78 -17.51 30.16 32.97
C TYR A 78 -16.86 30.54 34.30
N LYS A 79 -16.41 31.78 34.39
CA LYS A 79 -15.90 32.38 35.63
C LYS A 79 -16.86 33.49 36.03
N ASP A 80 -17.37 33.40 37.26
CA ASP A 80 -18.22 34.41 37.90
C ASP A 80 -17.50 35.76 38.09
#